data_AF-A0A9W7DPV1-F1
#
_entry.id   AF-A0A9W7DPV1-F1
#
_cell.length_a   1.000
_cell.length_b   1.000
_cell.length_c   1.000
_cell.angle_alpha   90.00
_cell.angle_beta   90.00
_cell.angle_gamma   90.00
#
_symmetry.space_group_name_H-M   'P 1'
#
loop_
_entity.id
_entity.type
_entity.pdbx_description
1 polymer ?
#
loop_
_entity_poly.entity_id
_entity_poly.type
_entity_poly.pdbx_seq_one_letter_code
_entity_poly.pdbx_strand_id
1 'polypeptide(L)'
;MSQKTYDLRRVLESALILSLDTPKISPMHECYYLIPTPWLDAWSSFINSQSSVPPPRLNLSYFLNVDGHLKQGLSPIENYRAINSTQYHVFLYLYSTDSSPPQIRSSVDLYSPELSNKRIEEYVKSGSIRGRIEVNRLLIRVREGGGLGGAEKVEREVEEEEVWLWCITRDFIERVIECLFRCGRGAGVRYRKVKVNDEEEFREEEFEGYEDDYDDLEVEVKEEDIEMA
;
A
#
# COMPACT_ATOMS: atom_id res chain seq x y z
N MET A 1 -5.94 24.39 7.71
CA MET A 1 -6.00 23.94 6.31
C MET A 1 -7.22 24.55 5.65
N SER A 2 -7.17 24.91 4.37
CA SER A 2 -8.36 25.41 3.66
C SER A 2 -9.33 24.25 3.36
N GLN A 3 -10.63 24.53 3.19
CA GLN A 3 -11.61 23.50 2.82
C GLN A 3 -11.21 22.77 1.53
N LYS A 4 -10.72 23.52 0.53
CA LYS A 4 -10.19 22.96 -0.73
C LYS A 4 -9.05 21.97 -0.50
N THR A 5 -8.17 22.23 0.46
CA THR A 5 -7.07 21.32 0.82
C THR A 5 -7.60 20.02 1.45
N TYR A 6 -8.66 20.11 2.27
CA TYR A 6 -9.31 18.92 2.83
C TYR A 6 -9.99 18.07 1.75
N ASP A 7 -10.70 18.71 0.83
CA ASP A 7 -11.39 17.99 -0.25
C ASP A 7 -10.39 17.27 -1.16
N LEU A 8 -9.28 17.94 -1.53
CA LEU A 8 -8.19 17.31 -2.28
C LEU A 8 -7.58 16.12 -1.51
N ARG A 9 -7.32 16.31 -0.21
CA ARG A 9 -6.79 15.24 0.64
C ARG A 9 -7.71 14.02 0.67
N ARG A 10 -9.03 14.22 0.81
CA ARG A 10 -10.02 13.11 0.82
C ARG A 10 -9.99 12.31 -0.47
N VAL A 11 -9.96 12.98 -1.61
CA VAL A 11 -9.90 12.33 -2.93
C VAL A 11 -8.61 11.53 -3.07
N LEU A 12 -7.47 12.13 -2.73
CA LEU A 12 -6.17 11.45 -2.83
C LEU A 12 -6.03 10.28 -1.85
N GLU A 13 -6.54 10.43 -0.61
CA GLU A 13 -6.54 9.33 0.36
C GLU A 13 -7.43 8.18 -0.08
N SER A 14 -8.64 8.47 -0.56
CA SER A 14 -9.56 7.45 -1.07
C SER A 14 -8.94 6.69 -2.24
N ALA A 15 -8.36 7.41 -3.21
CA ALA A 15 -7.71 6.80 -4.36
C ALA A 15 -6.51 5.93 -3.95
N LEU A 16 -5.68 6.41 -3.03
CA LEU A 16 -4.53 5.66 -2.53
C LEU A 16 -4.97 4.35 -1.85
N ILE A 17 -5.94 4.40 -0.94
CA ILE A 17 -6.39 3.20 -0.23
C ILE A 17 -7.01 2.19 -1.19
N LEU A 18 -7.81 2.65 -2.17
CA LEU A 18 -8.38 1.79 -3.21
C LEU A 18 -7.30 1.14 -4.08
N SER A 19 -6.26 1.87 -4.48
CA SER A 19 -5.16 1.30 -5.27
C SER A 19 -4.33 0.25 -4.53
N LEU A 20 -4.33 0.32 -3.19
CA LEU A 20 -3.66 -0.65 -2.34
C LEU A 20 -4.56 -1.84 -2.01
N ASP A 21 -5.84 -1.80 -2.39
CA ASP A 21 -6.78 -2.88 -2.08
C ASP A 21 -6.59 -4.04 -3.04
N THR A 22 -6.41 -5.22 -2.47
CA THR A 22 -6.12 -6.44 -3.21
C THR A 22 -7.30 -7.39 -3.05
N PRO A 23 -8.02 -7.75 -4.14
CA PRO A 23 -9.20 -8.60 -4.03
C PRO A 23 -8.85 -10.07 -3.68
N LYS A 24 -7.59 -10.46 -3.87
CA LYS A 24 -7.10 -11.82 -3.62
C LYS A 24 -6.39 -11.87 -2.26
N ILE A 25 -6.93 -12.69 -1.37
CA ILE A 25 -6.31 -13.09 -0.10
C ILE A 25 -5.33 -14.22 -0.40
N SER A 26 -4.03 -14.05 -0.10
CA SER A 26 -3.02 -15.11 -0.23
C SER A 26 -2.59 -15.65 1.14
N PRO A 27 -3.16 -16.78 1.62
CA PRO A 27 -2.93 -17.26 2.99
C PRO A 27 -1.49 -17.69 3.26
N MET A 28 -0.76 -18.09 2.20
CA MET A 28 0.61 -18.61 2.33
C MET A 28 1.64 -17.49 2.51
N HIS A 29 1.38 -16.32 1.90
CA HIS A 29 2.41 -15.29 1.73
C HIS A 29 2.03 -13.94 2.31
N GLU A 30 0.90 -13.82 3.01
CA GLU A 30 0.45 -12.55 3.58
C GLU A 30 0.19 -12.64 5.07
N CYS A 31 0.25 -11.47 5.72
CA CYS A 31 -0.34 -11.25 7.03
C CYS A 31 -1.36 -10.14 6.92
N TYR A 32 -2.42 -10.25 7.73
CA TYR A 32 -3.48 -9.27 7.79
C TYR A 32 -3.37 -8.49 9.09
N TYR A 33 -3.61 -7.19 8.98
CA TYR A 33 -3.81 -6.30 10.11
C TYR A 33 -5.30 -6.12 10.31
N LEU A 34 -5.74 -6.22 11.57
CA LEU A 34 -7.14 -6.05 11.90
C LEU A 34 -7.41 -4.61 12.34
N ILE A 35 -8.38 -3.97 11.69
CA ILE A 35 -8.83 -2.62 12.01
C ILE A 35 -10.28 -2.65 12.51
N PRO A 36 -10.61 -1.93 13.60
CA PRO A 36 -11.99 -1.81 14.07
C PRO A 36 -12.92 -1.21 13.01
N THR A 37 -14.06 -1.86 12.76
CA THR A 37 -15.10 -1.36 11.84
C THR A 37 -15.58 0.05 12.22
N PRO A 38 -15.84 0.38 13.50
CA PRO A 38 -16.27 1.75 13.87
C PRO A 38 -15.26 2.84 13.48
N TRP A 39 -13.97 2.52 13.43
CA TRP A 39 -12.95 3.47 12.98
C TRP A 39 -12.99 3.63 11.45
N LEU A 40 -13.17 2.52 10.71
CA LEU A 40 -13.35 2.55 9.26
C LEU A 40 -14.61 3.31 8.85
N ASP A 41 -15.69 3.22 9.61
CA ASP A 41 -16.92 3.97 9.36
C ASP A 41 -16.69 5.48 9.51
N ALA A 42 -15.92 5.89 10.53
CA ALA A 42 -15.53 7.28 10.71
C ALA A 42 -14.62 7.78 9.57
N TRP A 43 -13.67 6.95 9.14
CA TRP A 43 -12.81 7.26 8.00
C TRP A 43 -13.60 7.35 6.69
N SER A 44 -14.52 6.40 6.44
CA SER A 44 -15.42 6.38 5.28
C SER A 44 -16.31 7.63 5.25
N SER A 45 -16.88 8.01 6.40
CA SER A 45 -17.68 9.24 6.52
C SER A 45 -16.85 10.49 6.21
N PHE A 46 -15.57 10.51 6.59
CA PHE A 46 -14.66 11.61 6.30
C PHE A 46 -14.32 11.70 4.80
N ILE A 47 -13.90 10.61 4.15
CA ILE A 47 -13.55 10.62 2.73
C ILE A 47 -14.76 10.92 1.82
N ASN A 48 -15.95 10.46 2.21
CA ASN A 48 -17.21 10.70 1.49
C ASN A 48 -17.80 12.09 1.76
N SER A 49 -17.06 12.98 2.43
CA SER A 49 -17.49 14.35 2.78
C SER A 49 -18.76 14.41 3.62
N GLN A 50 -19.15 13.32 4.29
CA GLN A 50 -20.27 13.27 5.24
C GLN A 50 -19.87 13.88 6.60
N SER A 51 -18.57 13.88 6.91
CA SER A 51 -17.98 14.52 8.10
C SER A 51 -16.88 15.51 7.72
N SER A 52 -16.89 16.70 8.31
CA SER A 52 -15.78 17.66 8.25
C SER A 52 -14.62 17.29 9.16
N VAL A 53 -14.85 16.38 10.11
CA VAL A 53 -13.88 15.96 11.11
C VAL A 53 -13.15 14.71 10.62
N PRO A 54 -11.81 14.71 10.55
CA PRO A 54 -11.04 13.51 10.23
C PRO A 54 -11.28 12.43 11.29
N PRO A 55 -11.11 11.14 10.95
CA PRO A 55 -11.26 10.08 11.93
C PRO A 55 -10.27 10.30 13.10
N PRO A 56 -10.64 9.86 14.32
CA PRO A 56 -9.74 9.93 15.46
C PRO A 56 -8.52 9.03 15.23
N ARG A 57 -7.59 9.02 16.19
CA ARG A 57 -6.48 8.07 16.19
C ARG A 57 -7.03 6.63 16.11
N LEU A 58 -6.30 5.77 15.42
CA LEU A 58 -6.66 4.36 15.29
C LEU A 58 -6.62 3.70 16.67
N ASN A 59 -7.79 3.28 17.15
CA ASN A 59 -7.98 2.77 18.51
C ASN A 59 -7.85 1.25 18.55
N LEU A 60 -6.63 0.74 18.67
CA LEU A 60 -6.38 -0.70 18.69
C LEU A 60 -6.74 -1.33 20.05
N SER A 61 -6.89 -0.54 21.12
CA SER A 61 -7.44 -1.01 22.41
C SER A 61 -8.88 -1.52 22.27
N TYR A 62 -9.56 -1.21 21.16
CA TYR A 62 -10.87 -1.76 20.83
C TYR A 62 -10.92 -3.28 20.95
N PHE A 63 -9.83 -3.97 20.58
CA PHE A 63 -9.73 -5.44 20.64
C PHE A 63 -9.47 -6.01 22.02
N LEU A 64 -9.12 -5.17 23.01
CA LEU A 64 -8.59 -5.61 24.30
C LEU A 64 -9.57 -5.31 25.44
N ASN A 65 -9.69 -6.25 26.36
CA ASN A 65 -10.29 -6.06 27.68
C ASN A 65 -9.40 -5.15 28.55
N VAL A 66 -9.93 -4.75 29.71
CA VAL A 66 -9.18 -3.98 30.71
C VAL A 66 -7.92 -4.72 31.16
N ASP A 67 -7.96 -6.04 31.18
CA ASP A 67 -6.84 -6.92 31.55
C ASP A 67 -5.80 -7.10 30.43
N GLY A 68 -6.00 -6.47 29.27
CA GLY A 68 -5.10 -6.58 28.11
C GLY A 68 -5.30 -7.85 27.26
N HIS A 69 -6.22 -8.74 27.63
CA HIS A 69 -6.59 -9.91 26.83
C HIS A 69 -7.57 -9.55 25.71
N LEU A 70 -7.57 -10.34 24.62
CA LEU A 70 -8.53 -10.17 23.53
C LEU A 70 -9.98 -10.28 24.03
N LYS A 71 -10.84 -9.36 23.59
CA LYS A 71 -12.29 -9.47 23.77
C LYS A 71 -12.81 -10.72 23.05
N GLN A 72 -13.74 -11.42 23.67
CA GLN A 72 -14.42 -12.57 23.06
C GLN A 72 -15.67 -12.15 22.30
N GLY A 73 -16.08 -12.95 21.31
CA GLY A 73 -17.29 -12.71 20.54
C GLY A 73 -17.18 -11.60 19.49
N LEU A 74 -15.98 -11.18 19.11
CA LEU A 74 -15.79 -10.24 18.01
C LEU A 74 -15.82 -11.00 16.68
N SER A 75 -16.67 -10.56 15.76
CA SER A 75 -16.85 -11.15 14.42
C SER A 75 -16.17 -10.30 13.33
N PRO A 76 -15.62 -10.94 12.28
CA PRO A 76 -15.20 -10.22 11.07
C PRO A 76 -16.37 -9.43 10.47
N ILE A 77 -16.05 -8.38 9.72
CA ILE A 77 -16.97 -7.45 9.05
C ILE A 77 -17.72 -6.55 10.04
N GLU A 78 -18.41 -7.13 11.03
CA GLU A 78 -19.22 -6.36 11.98
C GLU A 78 -18.36 -5.57 12.95
N ASN A 79 -17.32 -6.19 13.52
CA ASN A 79 -16.48 -5.55 14.53
C ASN A 79 -15.13 -5.11 13.98
N TYR A 80 -14.62 -5.81 12.98
CA TYR A 80 -13.32 -5.49 12.40
C TYR A 80 -13.19 -5.96 10.95
N ARG A 81 -12.24 -5.37 10.23
CA ARG A 81 -11.82 -5.82 8.89
C ARG A 81 -10.34 -6.16 8.86
N ALA A 82 -10.01 -7.18 8.07
CA ALA A 82 -8.64 -7.52 7.73
C ALA A 82 -8.19 -6.68 6.54
N ILE A 83 -7.01 -6.07 6.65
CA ILE A 83 -6.38 -5.29 5.59
C ILE A 83 -4.92 -5.70 5.42
N ASN A 84 -4.33 -5.39 4.27
CA ASN A 84 -2.93 -5.71 4.03
C ASN A 84 -1.97 -4.78 4.82
N SER A 85 -0.72 -5.21 4.91
CA SER A 85 0.32 -4.50 5.68
C SER A 85 0.54 -3.07 5.20
N THR A 86 0.52 -2.82 3.89
CA THR A 86 0.77 -1.48 3.34
C THR A 86 -0.37 -0.53 3.68
N GLN A 87 -1.63 -0.92 3.46
CA GLN A 87 -2.80 -0.12 3.84
C GLN A 87 -2.80 0.22 5.33
N TYR A 88 -2.48 -0.75 6.19
CA TYR A 88 -2.39 -0.52 7.63
C TYR A 88 -1.38 0.57 7.97
N HIS A 89 -0.18 0.51 7.38
CA HIS A 89 0.86 1.49 7.64
C HIS A 89 0.50 2.88 7.06
N VAL A 90 -0.21 2.94 5.93
CA VAL A 90 -0.76 4.21 5.43
C VAL A 90 -1.69 4.84 6.46
N PHE A 91 -2.65 4.09 7.02
CA PHE A 91 -3.52 4.58 8.08
C PHE A 91 -2.74 5.00 9.34
N LEU A 92 -1.76 4.19 9.75
CA LEU A 92 -0.89 4.48 10.89
C LEU A 92 -0.17 5.82 10.72
N TYR A 93 0.41 6.10 9.56
CA TYR A 93 1.13 7.35 9.33
C TYR A 93 0.23 8.57 9.19
N LEU A 94 -0.97 8.41 8.62
CA LEU A 94 -1.92 9.51 8.44
C LEU A 94 -2.64 9.88 9.74
N TYR A 95 -2.97 8.89 10.57
CA TYR A 95 -3.89 9.06 11.70
C TYR A 95 -3.29 8.76 13.06
N SER A 96 -2.10 8.17 13.12
CA SER A 96 -1.48 7.59 14.33
C SER A 96 -2.34 6.51 14.99
N THR A 97 -1.76 5.77 15.92
CA THR A 97 -2.47 4.80 16.76
C THR A 97 -2.49 5.26 18.21
N ASP A 98 -3.27 4.56 19.01
CA ASP A 98 -3.03 4.48 20.45
C ASP A 98 -1.74 3.68 20.77
N SER A 99 -1.48 3.48 22.06
CA SER A 99 -0.33 2.72 22.55
C SER A 99 -0.53 1.19 22.50
N SER A 100 -1.64 0.72 21.94
CA SER A 100 -1.99 -0.69 21.92
C SER A 100 -1.30 -1.42 20.76
N PRO A 101 -0.91 -2.69 20.94
CA PRO A 101 -0.23 -3.43 19.89
C PRO A 101 -1.15 -3.72 18.69
N PRO A 102 -0.60 -3.72 17.45
CA PRO A 102 -1.34 -4.14 16.27
C PRO A 102 -1.78 -5.60 16.38
N GLN A 103 -3.00 -5.87 15.93
CA GLN A 103 -3.52 -7.23 15.82
C GLN A 103 -3.17 -7.79 14.43
N ILE A 104 -2.11 -8.59 14.38
CA ILE A 104 -1.59 -9.18 13.14
C ILE A 104 -1.89 -10.67 13.12
N ARG A 105 -2.48 -11.18 12.04
CA ARG A 105 -2.91 -12.57 11.88
C ARG A 105 -2.54 -13.14 10.51
N SER A 106 -2.45 -14.47 10.42
CA SER A 106 -2.30 -15.19 9.15
C SER A 106 -3.61 -15.29 8.35
N SER A 107 -4.73 -15.10 9.03
CA SER A 107 -6.08 -15.19 8.46
C SER A 107 -6.93 -14.01 8.91
N VAL A 108 -8.14 -13.90 8.35
CA VAL A 108 -9.11 -12.87 8.73
C VAL A 108 -9.68 -13.09 10.14
N ASP A 109 -9.50 -14.26 10.75
CA ASP A 109 -9.98 -14.54 12.10
C ASP A 109 -9.07 -13.92 13.18
N LEU A 110 -9.63 -13.08 14.05
CA LEU A 110 -8.93 -12.46 15.19
C LEU A 110 -8.42 -13.50 16.19
N TYR A 111 -9.12 -14.62 16.31
CA TYR A 111 -8.79 -15.70 17.23
C TYR A 111 -7.84 -16.74 16.60
N SER A 112 -7.43 -16.54 15.34
CA SER A 112 -6.40 -17.37 14.73
C SER A 112 -5.06 -17.23 15.47
N PRO A 113 -4.21 -18.27 15.45
CA PRO A 113 -2.93 -18.25 16.14
C PRO A 113 -2.07 -17.05 15.75
N GLU A 114 -1.36 -16.48 16.72
CA GLU A 114 -0.41 -15.41 16.48
C GLU A 114 0.71 -15.87 15.54
N LEU A 115 1.16 -14.95 14.68
CA LEU A 115 2.31 -15.19 13.81
C LEU A 115 3.60 -15.25 14.64
N SER A 116 4.58 -16.01 14.15
CA SER A 116 5.91 -15.99 14.75
C SER A 116 6.57 -14.61 14.57
N ASN A 117 7.34 -14.18 15.58
CA ASN A 117 8.02 -12.88 15.57
C ASN A 117 8.84 -12.63 14.29
N LYS A 118 9.51 -13.68 13.78
CA LYS A 118 10.29 -13.60 12.54
C LYS A 118 9.43 -13.22 11.33
N ARG A 119 8.23 -13.80 11.19
CA ARG A 119 7.30 -13.44 10.11
C ARG A 119 6.78 -12.02 10.30
N ILE A 120 6.43 -11.66 11.54
CA ILE A 120 5.95 -10.31 11.86
C ILE A 120 6.99 -9.26 11.44
N GLU A 121 8.26 -9.44 11.80
CA GLU A 121 9.34 -8.51 11.45
C GLU A 121 9.47 -8.30 9.94
N GLU A 122 9.38 -9.38 9.17
CA GLU A 122 9.48 -9.34 7.71
C GLU A 122 8.34 -8.52 7.08
N TYR A 123 7.10 -8.80 7.47
CA TYR A 123 5.92 -8.12 6.92
C TYR A 123 5.72 -6.69 7.43
N VAL A 124 6.07 -6.44 8.69
CA VAL A 124 6.03 -5.08 9.27
C VAL A 124 7.02 -4.21 8.52
N LYS A 125 8.24 -4.69 8.29
CA LYS A 125 9.29 -3.89 7.64
C LYS A 125 8.91 -3.52 6.21
N SER A 126 8.47 -4.48 5.40
CA SER A 126 8.12 -4.22 4.00
C SER A 126 6.90 -3.29 3.88
N GLY A 127 5.83 -3.57 4.61
CA GLY A 127 4.62 -2.74 4.61
C GLY A 127 4.85 -1.34 5.17
N SER A 128 5.66 -1.20 6.23
CA SER A 128 6.02 0.09 6.81
C SER A 128 6.79 0.97 5.84
N ILE A 129 7.81 0.43 5.17
CA ILE A 129 8.60 1.19 4.20
C ILE A 129 7.70 1.68 3.06
N ARG A 130 6.90 0.77 2.47
CA ARG A 130 6.00 1.12 1.37
C ARG A 130 4.95 2.13 1.80
N GLY A 131 4.28 1.91 2.93
CA GLY A 131 3.26 2.83 3.45
C GLY A 131 3.81 4.23 3.71
N ARG A 132 5.05 4.34 4.18
CA ARG A 132 5.71 5.65 4.39
C ARG A 132 5.97 6.37 3.07
N ILE A 133 6.40 5.65 2.04
CA ILE A 133 6.63 6.21 0.70
C ILE A 133 5.32 6.75 0.13
N GLU A 134 4.25 5.96 0.18
CA GLU A 134 2.95 6.36 -0.36
C GLU A 134 2.37 7.59 0.36
N VAL A 135 2.48 7.63 1.70
CA VAL A 135 2.01 8.79 2.47
C VAL A 135 2.83 10.03 2.14
N ASN A 136 4.15 9.92 2.00
CA ASN A 136 4.97 11.06 1.58
C ASN A 136 4.55 11.58 0.19
N ARG A 137 4.30 10.69 -0.77
CA ARG A 137 3.80 11.05 -2.11
C ARG A 137 2.47 11.78 -2.03
N LEU A 138 1.53 11.25 -1.26
CA LEU A 138 0.23 11.88 -1.03
C LEU A 138 0.39 13.28 -0.43
N LEU A 139 1.25 13.44 0.59
CA LEU A 139 1.48 14.73 1.25
C LEU A 139 2.13 15.76 0.31
N ILE A 140 3.03 15.33 -0.57
CA ILE A 140 3.61 16.17 -1.63
C ILE A 140 2.49 16.63 -2.58
N ARG A 141 1.65 15.71 -3.08
CA ARG A 141 0.51 16.04 -3.95
C ARG A 141 -0.48 16.99 -3.30
N VAL A 142 -0.81 16.80 -2.01
CA VAL A 142 -1.70 17.72 -1.27
C VAL A 142 -1.08 19.11 -1.16
N ARG A 143 0.24 19.19 -0.93
CA ARG A 143 0.97 20.46 -0.83
C ARG A 143 1.02 21.20 -2.18
N GLU A 144 1.27 20.47 -3.26
CA GLU A 144 1.41 21.02 -4.61
C GLU A 144 0.07 21.37 -5.25
N GLY A 145 -0.94 20.49 -5.13
CA GLY A 145 -2.30 20.73 -5.63
C GLY A 145 -3.08 21.77 -4.82
N GLY A 146 -2.64 22.10 -3.60
CA GLY A 146 -3.10 23.27 -2.86
C GLY A 146 -2.60 24.60 -3.44
N GLY A 147 -1.56 24.55 -4.30
CA GLY A 147 -1.13 25.65 -5.16
C GLY A 147 -1.82 25.55 -6.52
N LEU A 148 -2.29 26.69 -7.03
CA LEU A 148 -3.17 26.86 -8.20
C LEU A 148 -2.68 26.32 -9.58
N GLY A 149 -1.76 25.36 -9.69
CA GLY A 149 -1.28 24.90 -11.01
C GLY A 149 -0.48 23.60 -11.10
N GLY A 150 -0.53 22.68 -10.12
CA GLY A 150 0.38 21.53 -10.09
C GLY A 150 -0.15 20.17 -10.59
N ALA A 151 -1.47 19.95 -10.62
CA ALA A 151 -2.03 18.59 -10.73
C ALA A 151 -1.67 17.85 -12.03
N GLU A 152 -1.60 18.56 -13.15
CA GLU A 152 -1.36 17.96 -14.48
C GLU A 152 0.12 17.59 -14.72
N LYS A 153 1.05 18.08 -13.88
CA LYS A 153 2.48 17.85 -14.06
C LYS A 153 2.99 16.63 -13.31
N VAL A 154 2.37 16.29 -12.17
CA VAL A 154 2.87 15.25 -11.25
C VAL A 154 2.66 13.84 -11.80
N GLU A 155 1.58 13.58 -12.56
CA GLU A 155 1.34 12.24 -13.12
C GLU A 155 2.39 11.84 -14.16
N ARG A 156 2.96 12.80 -14.89
CA ARG A 156 3.94 12.54 -15.95
C ARG A 156 5.38 12.32 -15.44
N GLU A 157 5.74 12.87 -14.28
CA GLU A 157 7.10 12.71 -13.70
C GLU A 157 7.26 11.41 -12.88
N VAL A 158 6.16 10.81 -12.39
CA VAL A 158 6.22 9.62 -11.52
C VAL A 158 6.49 8.34 -12.32
N GLU A 159 6.07 8.23 -13.58
CA GLU A 159 6.38 7.07 -14.42
C GLU A 159 7.87 6.98 -14.81
N GLU A 160 8.60 8.10 -14.86
CA GLU A 160 10.00 8.12 -15.32
C GLU A 160 11.03 7.94 -14.18
N GLU A 161 10.73 8.33 -12.94
CA GLU A 161 11.68 8.24 -11.82
C GLU A 161 11.57 6.97 -10.96
N GLU A 162 10.53 6.15 -11.11
CA GLU A 162 10.20 5.09 -10.13
C GLU A 162 11.08 3.84 -10.13
N VAL A 163 11.96 3.61 -11.11
CA VAL A 163 12.62 2.29 -11.26
C VAL A 163 14.02 2.20 -10.61
N TRP A 164 14.69 3.30 -10.25
CA TRP A 164 16.15 3.24 -9.99
C TRP A 164 16.62 3.30 -8.52
N LEU A 165 15.77 3.66 -7.56
CA LEU A 165 16.21 3.93 -6.17
C LEU A 165 15.87 2.86 -5.13
N TRP A 166 15.17 1.78 -5.52
CA TRP A 166 14.61 0.80 -4.56
C TRP A 166 15.59 -0.30 -4.13
N CYS A 167 16.80 -0.37 -4.70
CA CYS A 167 17.82 -1.38 -4.38
C CYS A 167 19.02 -0.84 -3.57
N ILE A 168 19.08 0.47 -3.34
CA ILE A 168 20.24 1.11 -2.74
C ILE A 168 20.08 1.10 -1.21
N THR A 169 20.33 -0.05 -0.59
CA THR A 169 20.50 -0.14 0.86
C THR A 169 21.79 0.56 1.28
N ARG A 170 21.89 0.96 2.55
CA ARG A 170 23.15 1.47 3.12
C ARG A 170 24.31 0.48 2.86
N ASP A 171 24.05 -0.82 3.04
CA ASP A 171 25.03 -1.87 2.77
C ASP A 171 25.41 -1.96 1.29
N PHE A 172 24.47 -1.70 0.37
CA PHE A 172 24.77 -1.60 -1.06
C PHE A 172 25.63 -0.38 -1.36
N ILE A 173 25.33 0.80 -0.80
CA ILE A 173 26.17 2.00 -0.93
C ILE A 173 27.57 1.74 -0.37
N GLU A 174 27.66 1.16 0.83
CA GLU A 174 28.94 0.87 1.48
C GLU A 174 29.75 -0.14 0.65
N ARG A 175 29.13 -1.17 0.06
CA ARG A 175 29.79 -2.11 -0.86
C ARG A 175 30.20 -1.47 -2.18
N VAL A 176 29.37 -0.60 -2.75
CA VAL A 176 29.72 0.15 -3.97
C VAL A 176 30.90 1.07 -3.70
N ILE A 177 30.89 1.80 -2.58
CA ILE A 177 32.00 2.64 -2.13
C ILE A 177 33.26 1.79 -1.90
N GLU A 178 33.13 0.65 -1.22
CA GLU A 178 34.25 -0.27 -0.99
C GLU A 178 34.82 -0.83 -2.30
N CYS A 179 33.97 -1.22 -3.26
CA CYS A 179 34.39 -1.61 -4.60
C CYS A 179 35.12 -0.46 -5.33
N LEU A 180 34.61 0.77 -5.25
CA LEU A 180 35.26 1.94 -5.86
C LEU A 180 36.65 2.21 -5.24
N PHE A 181 36.80 2.06 -3.92
CA PHE A 181 38.09 2.24 -3.25
C PHE A 181 39.07 1.07 -3.45
N ARG A 182 38.58 -0.18 -3.51
CA ARG A 182 39.41 -1.37 -3.76
C ARG A 182 39.85 -1.47 -5.22
N CYS A 183 38.98 -1.12 -6.17
CA CYS A 183 39.31 -1.09 -7.59
C CYS A 183 40.05 0.21 -8.00
N GLY A 184 40.03 1.24 -7.16
CA GLY A 184 40.62 2.55 -7.43
C GLY A 184 42.15 2.66 -7.35
N ARG A 185 42.89 1.59 -7.04
CA ARG A 185 44.37 1.63 -6.97
C ARG A 185 45.11 1.14 -8.21
N GLY A 186 44.42 0.78 -9.29
CA GLY A 186 45.09 0.48 -10.55
C GLY A 186 44.12 0.31 -11.70
N ALA A 187 44.11 1.30 -12.60
CA ALA A 187 43.23 1.44 -13.77
C ALA A 187 41.77 1.81 -13.43
N GLY A 188 41.45 3.09 -13.57
CA GLY A 188 40.08 3.58 -13.50
C GLY A 188 39.15 2.90 -14.51
N VAL A 189 37.85 3.00 -14.25
CA VAL A 189 36.78 2.48 -15.13
C VAL A 189 37.01 2.97 -16.56
N ARG A 190 37.38 2.06 -17.46
CA ARG A 190 37.47 2.34 -18.88
C ARG A 190 36.09 2.12 -19.48
N TYR A 191 35.37 3.20 -19.73
CA TYR A 191 34.19 3.15 -20.57
C TYR A 191 34.63 2.76 -21.98
N ARG A 192 34.23 1.57 -22.44
CA ARG A 192 34.37 1.20 -23.85
C ARG A 192 33.38 2.08 -24.61
N LYS A 193 33.89 3.00 -25.43
CA LYS A 193 33.04 3.70 -26.41
C LYS A 193 32.46 2.63 -27.33
N VAL A 194 31.20 2.27 -27.11
CA VAL A 194 30.41 1.52 -28.08
C VAL A 194 30.15 2.51 -29.21
N LYS A 195 30.68 2.23 -30.39
CA LYS A 195 30.22 2.92 -31.60
C LYS A 195 28.79 2.44 -31.80
N VAL A 196 27.83 3.29 -31.50
CA VAL A 196 26.46 3.10 -31.93
C VAL A 196 26.53 3.15 -33.45
N ASN A 197 26.27 2.02 -34.08
CA ASN A 197 26.12 1.94 -35.52
C ASN A 197 24.67 2.32 -35.77
N ASP A 198 24.41 3.52 -36.29
CA ASP A 198 23.07 4.11 -36.48
C ASP A 198 22.25 3.39 -37.57
N GLU A 199 22.52 2.11 -37.83
CA GLU A 199 21.91 1.31 -38.90
C GLU A 199 21.18 0.05 -38.40
N GLU A 200 21.07 -0.18 -37.08
CA GLU A 200 20.10 -1.16 -36.58
C GLU A 200 18.71 -0.51 -36.54
N GLU A 201 18.09 -0.50 -37.72
CA GLU A 201 16.66 -0.40 -37.93
C GLU A 201 15.97 -1.30 -36.90
N PHE A 202 15.26 -0.66 -35.96
CA PHE A 202 14.48 -1.30 -34.93
C PHE A 202 13.42 -2.14 -35.63
N ARG A 203 13.71 -3.43 -35.85
CA ARG A 203 12.74 -4.38 -36.35
C ARG A 203 11.72 -4.51 -35.24
N GLU A 204 10.58 -3.84 -35.42
CA GLU A 204 9.38 -4.06 -34.63
C GLU A 204 9.09 -5.56 -34.72
N GLU A 205 9.50 -6.32 -33.70
CA GLU A 205 8.93 -7.64 -33.47
C GLU A 205 7.47 -7.37 -33.13
N GLU A 206 6.60 -7.57 -34.11
CA GLU A 206 5.16 -7.69 -33.92
C GLU A 206 4.94 -8.64 -32.74
N PHE A 207 4.55 -8.04 -31.62
CA PHE A 207 4.09 -8.78 -30.47
C PHE A 207 2.75 -9.42 -30.89
N GLU A 208 2.80 -10.69 -31.31
CA GLU A 208 1.61 -11.52 -31.50
C GLU A 208 0.80 -11.46 -30.21
N GLY A 209 -0.33 -10.74 -30.28
CA GLY A 209 -1.24 -10.57 -29.17
C GLY A 209 -1.63 -11.92 -28.61
N TYR A 210 -1.43 -12.10 -27.30
CA TYR A 210 -2.15 -13.12 -26.58
C TYR A 210 -3.63 -12.74 -26.64
N GLU A 211 -4.38 -13.39 -27.52
CA GLU A 211 -5.83 -13.44 -27.44
C GLU A 211 -6.15 -14.18 -26.15
N ASP A 212 -6.50 -13.41 -25.11
CA ASP A 212 -7.04 -13.95 -23.87
C ASP A 212 -8.44 -14.52 -24.19
N ASP A 213 -8.50 -15.84 -24.34
CA ASP A 213 -9.73 -16.65 -24.50
C ASP A 213 -10.62 -16.58 -23.24
N TYR A 214 -11.25 -15.42 -22.98
CA TYR A 214 -12.32 -15.27 -21.99
C TYR A 214 -13.71 -15.25 -22.66
N ASP A 215 -13.98 -16.23 -23.51
CA ASP A 215 -15.35 -16.58 -23.88
C ASP A 215 -15.76 -17.86 -23.13
N ASP A 216 -16.99 -17.86 -22.61
CA ASP A 216 -17.72 -19.02 -22.07
C ASP A 216 -17.62 -19.36 -20.57
N LEU A 217 -17.85 -18.36 -19.70
CA LEU A 217 -18.52 -18.64 -18.41
C LEU A 217 -19.95 -18.08 -18.44
N GLU A 218 -20.86 -18.82 -19.06
CA GLU A 218 -22.29 -18.68 -18.83
C GLU A 218 -22.58 -18.96 -17.35
N VAL A 219 -22.78 -17.89 -16.57
CA VAL A 219 -23.31 -18.00 -15.21
C VAL A 219 -24.83 -18.19 -15.31
N GLU A 220 -25.29 -19.44 -15.26
CA GLU A 220 -26.70 -19.75 -15.00
C GLU A 220 -27.08 -19.22 -13.61
N VAL A 221 -27.71 -18.04 -13.58
CA VAL A 221 -28.38 -17.53 -12.38
C VAL A 221 -29.69 -18.31 -12.23
N LYS A 222 -29.73 -19.24 -11.28
CA LYS A 222 -30.98 -19.86 -10.86
C LYS A 222 -31.79 -18.86 -10.04
N GLU A 223 -32.86 -18.35 -10.65
CA GLU A 223 -33.93 -17.59 -9.99
C GLU A 223 -34.80 -18.54 -9.14
N GLU A 224 -34.25 -19.08 -8.07
CA GLU A 224 -35.05 -19.68 -7.00
C GLU A 224 -34.53 -19.07 -5.70
N ASP A 225 -35.39 -18.30 -5.01
CA ASP A 225 -35.23 -17.72 -3.66
C ASP A 225 -35.38 -16.18 -3.58
N ILE A 226 -36.37 -15.61 -4.27
CA ILE A 226 -36.93 -14.29 -3.91
C ILE A 226 -38.46 -14.40 -3.74
N GLU A 227 -38.90 -15.27 -2.83
CA GLU A 227 -40.18 -15.10 -2.12
C GLU A 227 -40.02 -15.68 -0.71
N MET A 228 -39.62 -14.83 0.24
CA MET A 228 -40.05 -14.80 1.65
C MET A 228 -39.01 -14.07 2.51
N ALA A 229 -39.14 -12.74 2.60
CA ALA A 229 -38.80 -11.94 3.78
C ALA A 229 -39.44 -10.55 3.66
#